data_AF-A0A538MLN0-F1
#
_entry.id   AF-A0A538MLN0-F1
#
_cell.length_a   1.000
_cell.length_b   1.000
_cell.length_c   1.000
_cell.angle_alpha   90.00
_cell.angle_beta   90.00
_cell.angle_gamma   90.00
#
_symmetry.space_group_name_H-M   'P 1'
#
loop_
_entity.id
_entity.type
_entity.pdbx_description
1 polymer ?
#
loop_
_entity_poly.entity_id
_entity_poly.type
_entity_poly.pdbx_seq_one_letter_code
_entity_poly.pdbx_strand_id
1 'polypeptide(L)'
;MTLVVDVICAVLVWYFEHGVKGGDIYGFGDAVFFSTVQLLTVSSQIKNPLTVGGRFVDVFLEIWALFVVTAIAGSFAAFFGSADSVLRSSAHK
;
A
#
# COMPACT_ATOMS: atom_id res chain seq x y z
N MET A 1 0.22 4.36 -11.27
CA MET A 1 0.12 5.41 -10.22
C MET A 1 0.63 4.92 -8.89
N THR A 2 0.13 3.80 -8.35
CA THR A 2 0.61 3.22 -7.09
C THR A 2 2.13 3.04 -7.03
N LEU A 3 2.77 2.56 -8.11
CA LEU A 3 4.23 2.38 -8.16
C LEU A 3 5.01 3.71 -8.08
N VAL A 4 4.44 4.80 -8.62
CA VAL A 4 5.04 6.15 -8.49
C VAL A 4 4.90 6.65 -7.06
N VAL A 5 3.72 6.45 -6.45
CA VAL A 5 3.48 6.77 -5.04
C VAL A 5 4.44 6.01 -4.13
N ASP A 6 4.63 4.71 -4.38
CA ASP A 6 5.57 3.86 -3.64
C ASP A 6 6.99 4.43 -3.68
N VAL A 7 7.50 4.71 -4.88
CA VAL A 7 8.86 5.26 -5.06
C VAL A 7 9.01 6.63 -4.37
N ILE A 8 8.04 7.53 -4.50
CA ILE A 8 8.08 8.85 -3.85
C ILE A 8 8.08 8.70 -2.34
N CYS A 9 7.19 7.88 -1.79
CA CYS A 9 7.10 7.66 -0.35
C CYS A 9 8.35 6.96 0.19
N ALA A 10 8.92 5.98 -0.53
CA ALA A 10 10.18 5.35 -0.16
C ALA A 10 11.32 6.37 -0.04
N VAL A 11 11.43 7.29 -1.00
CA VAL A 11 12.43 8.37 -0.97
C VAL A 11 12.20 9.30 0.22
N LEU A 12 10.94 9.66 0.51
CA LEU A 12 10.60 10.53 1.65
C LEU A 12 10.87 9.84 3.00
N VAL A 13 10.47 8.57 3.16
CA VAL A 13 10.77 7.79 4.38
C VAL A 13 12.28 7.66 4.57
N TRP A 14 13.02 7.33 3.51
CA TRP A 14 14.47 7.30 3.58
C TRP A 14 15.05 8.65 4.01
N TYR A 15 14.60 9.74 3.41
CA TYR A 15 15.07 11.09 3.75
C TYR A 15 14.79 11.47 5.21
N PHE A 16 13.62 11.10 5.75
CA PHE A 16 13.24 11.47 7.12
C PHE A 16 13.77 10.52 8.20
N GLU A 17 13.89 9.23 7.91
CA GLU A 17 14.15 8.19 8.93
C GLU A 17 15.57 7.62 8.88
N HIS A 18 16.34 7.87 7.83
CA HIS A 18 17.69 7.31 7.69
C HIS A 18 18.60 7.71 8.85
N GLY A 19 19.03 6.71 9.63
CA GLY A 19 19.96 6.90 10.74
C GLY A 19 19.33 7.51 12.01
N VAL A 20 18.00 7.58 12.09
CA VAL A 20 17.31 8.02 13.31
C VAL A 20 17.55 7.00 14.43
N LYS A 21 18.04 7.48 15.58
CA LYS A 21 18.31 6.62 16.76
C LYS A 21 17.04 5.90 17.20
N GLY A 22 17.12 4.56 17.26
CA GLY A 22 16.01 3.69 17.66
C GLY A 22 15.08 3.28 16.52
N GLY A 23 15.23 3.87 15.33
CA GLY A 23 14.54 3.47 14.11
C GLY A 23 15.21 2.26 13.45
N ASP A 24 14.52 1.68 12.47
CA ASP A 24 14.97 0.49 11.74
C ASP A 24 15.22 0.76 10.24
N ILE A 25 15.17 2.04 9.81
CA ILE A 25 15.47 2.48 8.45
C ILE A 25 16.97 2.85 8.38
N TYR A 26 17.82 1.92 7.97
CA TYR A 26 19.27 2.13 7.88
C TYR A 26 19.75 2.40 6.45
N GLY A 27 18.97 2.00 5.44
CA GLY A 27 19.28 2.22 4.04
C GLY A 27 18.04 2.48 3.19
N PHE A 28 18.27 2.77 1.91
CA PHE A 28 17.16 2.99 0.96
C PHE A 28 16.33 1.72 0.74
N GLY A 29 16.97 0.54 0.76
CA GLY A 29 16.26 -0.74 0.66
C GLY A 29 15.24 -0.96 1.77
N ASP A 30 15.55 -0.54 2.99
CA ASP A 30 14.62 -0.63 4.13
C ASP A 30 13.41 0.28 3.94
N ALA A 31 13.63 1.47 3.39
CA ALA A 31 12.55 2.43 3.11
C ALA A 31 11.62 1.98 1.97
N VAL A 32 12.19 1.40 0.90
CA VAL A 32 11.40 0.78 -0.19
C VAL A 32 10.63 -0.42 0.34
N PHE A 33 11.29 -1.28 1.11
CA PHE A 33 10.62 -2.42 1.73
C PHE A 33 9.44 -1.93 2.58
N PHE A 34 9.69 -1.01 3.52
CA PHE A 34 8.67 -0.40 4.36
C PHE A 34 7.49 0.14 3.54
N SER A 35 7.72 1.01 2.55
CA SER A 35 6.62 1.61 1.79
C SER A 35 5.81 0.59 1.01
N THR A 36 6.47 -0.41 0.41
CA THR A 36 5.79 -1.46 -0.35
C THR A 36 4.92 -2.33 0.56
N VAL A 37 5.38 -2.76 1.75
CA VAL A 37 4.52 -3.56 2.65
C VAL A 37 3.38 -2.76 3.27
N GLN A 38 3.53 -1.44 3.46
CA GLN A 38 2.40 -0.58 3.85
C GLN A 38 1.35 -0.51 2.74
N LEU A 39 1.77 -0.36 1.48
CA LEU A 39 0.84 -0.41 0.33
C LEU A 39 0.15 -1.77 0.17
N LEU A 40 0.84 -2.85 0.54
CA LEU A 40 0.27 -4.20 0.53
C LEU A 40 -0.56 -4.52 1.78
N THR A 41 -0.62 -3.61 2.76
CA THR A 41 -1.36 -3.78 4.03
C THR A 41 -0.91 -4.98 4.88
N VAL A 42 0.26 -5.56 4.57
CA VAL A 42 0.84 -6.69 5.32
C VAL A 42 1.43 -6.22 6.65
N SER A 43 1.74 -4.93 6.74
CA SER A 43 2.56 -4.31 7.79
C SER A 43 3.99 -4.86 7.79
N SER A 44 4.97 -3.96 7.81
CA SER A 44 6.37 -4.37 7.84
C SER A 44 6.77 -4.92 9.22
N GLN A 45 7.80 -5.77 9.28
CA GLN A 45 8.46 -6.11 10.56
C GLN A 45 9.39 -4.99 11.07
N ILE A 46 9.60 -3.94 10.26
CA ILE A 46 10.37 -2.75 10.58
C ILE A 46 9.49 -1.84 11.46
N LYS A 47 10.07 -1.23 12.49
CA LYS A 47 9.35 -0.23 13.29
C LYS A 47 8.82 0.90 12.40
N ASN A 48 7.64 1.40 12.74
CA ASN A 48 7.09 2.60 12.11
C ASN A 48 8.03 3.80 12.27
N PRO A 49 7.99 4.75 11.32
CA PRO A 49 8.75 5.99 11.36
C PRO A 49 8.62 6.74 12.70
N LEU A 50 9.75 7.21 13.21
CA LEU A 50 9.83 7.88 14.50
C LEU A 50 9.71 9.40 14.37
N THR A 51 10.11 9.96 13.23
CA THR A 51 9.99 11.39 12.97
C THR A 51 8.57 11.79 12.62
N VAL A 52 8.25 13.06 12.85
CA VAL A 52 6.94 13.62 12.47
C VAL A 52 6.72 13.52 10.97
N GLY A 53 7.73 13.83 10.15
CA GLY A 53 7.66 13.74 8.69
C GLY A 53 7.42 12.30 8.22
N GLY A 54 8.18 11.35 8.74
CA GLY A 54 8.01 9.93 8.42
C GLY A 54 6.64 9.38 8.80
N ARG A 55 6.07 9.81 9.95
CA ARG A 55 4.71 9.41 10.36
C ARG A 55 3.62 9.94 9.42
N PHE A 56 3.77 11.15 8.90
CA PHE A 56 2.83 11.65 7.89
C PHE A 56 2.90 10.84 6.60
N VAL A 57 4.09 10.42 6.19
CA VAL A 57 4.27 9.55 5.01
C VAL A 57 3.65 8.18 5.24
N ASP A 58 3.81 7.60 6.44
CA ASP A 58 3.21 6.32 6.85
C ASP A 58 1.67 6.37 6.75
N VAL A 59 1.04 7.34 7.43
CA VAL A 59 -0.42 7.51 7.40
C VAL A 59 -0.94 7.75 5.98
N PHE A 60 -0.22 8.52 5.16
CA PHE A 60 -0.57 8.73 3.77
C PHE A 60 -0.53 7.43 2.95
N LEU A 61 0.51 6.61 3.13
CA LEU A 61 0.63 5.29 2.48
C LEU A 61 -0.53 4.38 2.87
N GLU A 62 -0.89 4.33 4.16
CA GLU A 62 -2.02 3.52 4.65
C GLU A 62 -3.35 3.92 4.00
N ILE A 63 -3.64 5.23 3.93
CA ILE A 63 -4.84 5.75 3.29
C ILE A 63 -4.84 5.39 1.79
N TRP A 64 -3.72 5.58 1.10
CA TRP A 64 -3.60 5.23 -0.32
C TRP A 64 -3.81 3.73 -0.56
N ALA A 65 -3.22 2.89 0.29
CA ALA A 65 -3.35 1.44 0.24
C ALA A 65 -4.82 1.00 0.34
N LEU A 66 -5.58 1.58 1.27
CA LEU A 66 -7.01 1.30 1.43
C LEU A 66 -7.79 1.55 0.14
N PHE A 67 -7.55 2.67 -0.54
CA PHE A 67 -8.19 2.96 -1.82
C PHE A 67 -7.83 1.94 -2.90
N VAL A 68 -6.54 1.62 -3.03
CA VAL A 68 -6.04 0.69 -4.04
C VAL A 68 -6.60 -0.71 -3.81
N VAL A 69 -6.47 -1.25 -2.61
CA VAL A 69 -6.94 -2.60 -2.27
C VAL A 69 -8.46 -2.70 -2.42
N THR A 70 -9.21 -1.69 -1.96
CA THR A 70 -10.67 -1.67 -2.09
C THR A 70 -11.10 -1.60 -3.56
N ALA A 71 -10.46 -0.77 -4.38
CA ALA A 71 -10.77 -0.67 -5.80
C ALA A 71 -10.49 -1.99 -6.54
N ILE A 72 -9.38 -2.67 -6.22
CA ILE A 72 -9.06 -3.99 -6.78
C ILE A 72 -10.10 -5.01 -6.37
N ALA A 73 -10.42 -5.11 -5.07
CA ALA A 73 -11.43 -6.03 -4.56
C ALA A 73 -12.80 -5.79 -5.20
N GLY A 74 -13.23 -4.53 -5.30
CA GLY A 74 -14.48 -4.13 -5.96
C GLY A 74 -14.50 -4.48 -7.45
N SER A 75 -13.38 -4.35 -8.14
CA SER A 75 -13.25 -4.74 -9.56
C SER A 75 -13.45 -6.24 -9.75
N PHE A 76 -12.86 -7.07 -8.89
CA PHE A 76 -13.10 -8.52 -8.91
C PHE A 76 -14.54 -8.88 -8.56
N ALA A 77 -15.12 -8.25 -7.52
CA ALA A 77 -16.51 -8.49 -7.15
C ALA A 77 -17.49 -8.15 -8.28
N ALA A 78 -17.28 -7.03 -8.96
CA ALA A 78 -18.09 -6.63 -10.13
C ALA A 78 -17.92 -7.62 -11.29
N PHE A 79 -16.69 -8.06 -11.57
CA PHE A 79 -16.43 -9.06 -12.61
C PHE A 79 -17.17 -10.37 -12.34
N PHE A 80 -17.04 -10.93 -11.13
CA PHE A 80 -17.74 -12.17 -10.76
C PHE A 80 -19.26 -12.01 -10.71
N GLY A 81 -19.76 -10.87 -10.20
CA GLY A 81 -21.19 -10.56 -10.23
C GLY A 81 -21.74 -10.48 -11.65
N SER A 82 -20.99 -9.90 -12.58
CA SER A 82 -21.38 -9.86 -13.99
C SER A 82 -21.39 -11.24 -14.63
N ALA A 83 -20.39 -12.08 -14.36
CA ALA A 83 -20.30 -13.43 -14.91
C ALA A 83 -21.46 -14.32 -14.44
N ASP A 84 -21.83 -14.24 -13.16
CA ASP A 84 -22.95 -14.99 -12.60
C ASP A 84 -24.31 -14.57 -13.21
N SER A 85 -24.48 -13.27 -13.47
CA SER A 85 -25.68 -12.74 -14.13
C SER A 85 -25.86 -13.27 -15.57
N VAL A 86 -24.76 -13.42 -16.31
CA VAL A 86 -24.76 -13.96 -17.69
C VAL A 86 -25.11 -15.45 -17.70
N LEU A 87 -24.57 -16.24 -16.77
CA LEU A 87 -24.89 -17.66 -16.62
C LEU A 87 -26.37 -17.87 -16.30
N ARG A 88 -26.92 -17.10 -15.36
CA ARG A 88 -28.35 -17.14 -15.01
C ARG A 88 -29.26 -16.78 -16.19
N SER A 89 -28.92 -15.76 -16.97
CA SER A 89 -29.69 -15.39 -18.16
C SER A 89 -29.65 -16.46 -19.25
N SER A 90 -28.56 -17.24 -19.33
CA SER A 90 -28.40 -18.30 -20.35
C SER A 90 -29.11 -19.59 -19.98
N ALA A 91 -29.27 -19.89 -18.68
CA ALA A 91 -30.01 -21.04 -18.18
C ALA A 91 -31.54 -20.90 -18.27
N HIS A 92 -32.04 -19.69 -18.51
CA HIS A 92 -33.47 -19.37 -18.57
C HIS A 92 -34.00 -19.16 -20.01
N LYS A 93 -33.13 -19.36 -21.02
CA LYS A 93 -33.48 -19.48 -22.44
C LYS A 93 -33.50 -20.95 -22.83
#